data_AF-A0A6H9IEY9-F1
#
_entry.id   AF-A0A6H9IEY9-F1
#
_cell.length_a   1.000
_cell.length_b   1.000
_cell.length_c   1.000
_cell.angle_alpha   90.00
_cell.angle_beta   90.00
_cell.angle_gamma   90.00
#
_symmetry.space_group_name_H-M   'P 1'
#
loop_
_entity.id
_entity.type
_entity.pdbx_description
1 polymer ?
#
loop_
_entity_poly.entity_id
_entity_poly.type
_entity_poly.pdbx_seq_one_letter_code
_entity_poly.pdbx_strand_id
1 'polypeptide(L)' 'QFYVYGQVQRPGMYGLDRGITVAQAIAKGGGLTLRGTDKGVRVHRRFGGNTVQVLEPKLDDLVKPDDLIFVRESVF' A
#
# COMPACT_ATOMS: atom_id res chain seq x y z
N GLN A 1 -9.63 6.61 4.65
CA GLN A 1 -9.25 6.25 3.27
C GLN A 1 -7.79 5.84 3.24
N PHE A 2 -7.38 5.12 2.20
CA PHE A 2 -5.98 4.86 1.88
C PHE A 2 -5.81 4.92 0.35
N TYR A 3 -4.57 5.02 -0.10
CA TYR A 3 -4.23 5.11 -1.51
C TYR A 3 -3.34 3.94 -1.89
N VAL A 4 -3.58 3.34 -3.05
CA VAL A 4 -2.70 2.31 -3.61
C VAL A 4 -2.26 2.73 -5.00
N TYR A 5 -0.97 2.68 -5.27
CA TYR A 5 -0.41 3.06 -6.57
C TYR A 5 0.90 2.33 -6.88
N GLY A 6 1.40 2.50 -8.11
CA GLY A 6 2.53 1.75 -8.64
C GLY A 6 2.07 0.51 -9.40
N GLN A 7 2.76 -0.61 -9.20
CA GLN A 7 2.50 -1.88 -9.91
C GLN A 7 1.35 -2.68 -9.31
N VAL A 8 0.16 -2.08 -9.29
CA VAL A 8 -1.12 -2.71 -8.95
C VAL A 8 -2.08 -2.63 -10.12
N GLN A 9 -3.02 -3.57 -10.23
CA GLN A 9 -3.95 -3.64 -11.36
C GLN A 9 -4.88 -2.43 -11.44
N ARG A 10 -5.33 -1.91 -10.28
CA ARG A 10 -6.25 -0.78 -10.16
C ARG A 10 -5.70 0.22 -9.14
N PRO A 11 -4.82 1.14 -9.55
CA PRO A 11 -4.37 2.21 -8.66
C PRO A 11 -5.53 3.16 -8.36
N GLY A 12 -5.57 3.71 -7.15
CA GLY A 12 -6.62 4.64 -6.74
C GLY A 12 -6.76 4.81 -5.24
N MET A 13 -7.77 5.60 -4.87
CA MET A 13 -8.19 5.81 -3.49
C MET A 13 -9.25 4.76 -3.11
N TYR A 14 -9.11 4.21 -1.91
CA TYR A 14 -10.00 3.17 -1.38
C TYR A 14 -10.57 3.52 -0.01
N GLY A 15 -11.78 3.01 0.21
CA GLY A 15 -12.44 2.90 1.51
C GLY A 15 -11.59 2.14 2.52
N LEU A 16 -11.22 2.78 3.63
CA LEU A 16 -10.55 2.09 4.74
C LEU A 16 -11.59 1.35 5.60
N ASP A 17 -11.67 0.03 5.45
CA ASP A 17 -12.46 -0.80 6.35
C ASP A 17 -11.67 -1.04 7.65
N ARG A 18 -12.38 -1.35 8.74
CA ARG A 18 -11.72 -1.57 10.04
C ARG A 18 -10.81 -2.80 9.98
N GLY A 19 -9.55 -2.59 10.33
CA GLY A 19 -8.59 -3.69 10.56
C GLY A 19 -8.10 -4.39 9.30
N ILE A 20 -8.16 -3.75 8.12
CA ILE A 20 -7.60 -4.37 6.91
C ILE A 20 -6.07 -4.37 6.93
N THR A 21 -5.49 -5.42 6.36
CA THR A 21 -4.04 -5.56 6.20
C THR A 21 -3.54 -4.96 4.89
N VAL A 22 -2.22 -4.76 4.77
CA VAL A 22 -1.57 -4.32 3.54
C VAL A 22 -1.85 -5.28 2.37
N ALA A 23 -1.83 -6.60 2.61
CA ALA A 23 -2.19 -7.59 1.60
C ALA A 23 -3.64 -7.41 1.10
N GLN A 24 -4.58 -7.20 2.02
CA GLN A 24 -5.98 -6.98 1.67
C GLN A 24 -6.19 -5.66 0.93
N ALA A 25 -5.44 -4.62 1.28
CA ALA A 25 -5.45 -3.35 0.57
C ALA A 25 -4.93 -3.47 -0.87
N ILE A 26 -3.85 -4.23 -1.10
CA ILE A 26 -3.35 -4.55 -2.45
C ILE A 26 -4.39 -5.37 -3.22
N ALA A 27 -5.03 -6.35 -2.58
CA ALA A 27 -6.08 -7.16 -3.18
C ALA A 27 -7.32 -6.31 -3.57
N LYS A 28 -7.72 -5.33 -2.76
CA LYS A 28 -8.74 -4.33 -3.13
C LYS A 28 -8.34 -3.53 -4.37
N GLY A 29 -7.03 -3.26 -4.51
CA GLY A 29 -6.40 -2.72 -5.72
C GLY A 29 -6.36 -3.65 -6.93
N GLY A 30 -7.03 -4.80 -6.89
CA GLY A 30 -7.00 -5.81 -7.94
C GLY A 30 -5.75 -6.69 -7.93
N GLY A 31 -4.92 -6.60 -6.89
CA GLY A 31 -3.66 -7.34 -6.80
C GLY A 31 -2.49 -6.67 -7.53
N LEU A 32 -1.36 -7.36 -7.56
CA LEU A 32 -0.15 -6.93 -8.24
C LEU A 32 -0.31 -7.02 -9.77
N THR A 33 0.39 -6.16 -10.52
CA THR A 33 0.58 -6.38 -11.95
C THR A 33 1.57 -7.53 -12.20
N LEU A 34 1.70 -7.98 -13.44
CA LEU A 34 2.73 -8.95 -13.84
C LEU A 34 4.16 -8.46 -13.53
N ARG A 35 4.35 -7.16 -13.38
CA ARG A 35 5.63 -6.53 -13.05
C ARG A 35 5.72 -6.09 -11.59
N GLY A 36 4.69 -6.31 -10.77
CA GLY A 36 4.68 -5.91 -9.37
C GLY A 36 5.38 -6.93 -8.47
N THR A 37 5.86 -6.47 -7.32
CA THR A 37 6.40 -7.34 -6.26
C THR A 37 5.92 -6.91 -4.89
N ASP A 38 5.61 -7.88 -4.04
CA ASP A 38 5.31 -7.72 -2.62
C ASP A 38 6.54 -7.28 -1.81
N LYS A 39 7.74 -7.74 -2.18
CA LYS A 39 9.02 -7.34 -1.55
C LYS A 39 9.32 -5.84 -1.70
N GLY A 40 8.76 -5.23 -2.73
CA GLY A 40 8.93 -3.82 -3.04
C GLY A 40 7.83 -2.91 -2.49
N VAL A 41 6.95 -3.42 -1.63
CA VAL A 41 5.87 -2.63 -1.04
C VAL A 41 6.45 -1.61 -0.06
N ARG A 42 5.95 -0.39 -0.15
CA ARG A 42 6.26 0.73 0.75
C ARG A 42 4.97 1.38 1.22
N VAL A 43 4.94 1.80 2.47
CA VAL A 43 3.83 2.60 3.02
C VAL A 43 4.36 3.96 3.40
N HIS A 44 3.84 5.01 2.77
CA HIS A 44 4.08 6.37 3.22
C HIS A 44 2.99 6.74 4.21
N ARG A 45 3.38 6.92 5.47
CA ARG A 45 2.47 7.19 6.57
C ARG A 45 2.80 8.53 7.20
N ARG A 46 1.77 9.36 7.39
CA ARG A 46 1.88 10.60 8.14
C ARG A 46 1.85 10.28 9.64
N PHE A 47 2.86 10.72 10.36
CA PHE A 47 2.89 10.70 11.82
C PHE A 47 2.80 12.15 12.29
N GLY A 48 1.77 12.48 13.07
CA GLY A 48 1.50 13.79 13.70
C GLY A 48 2.29 15.00 13.17
N GLY A 49 1.63 15.91 12.45
CA GLY A 49 2.27 17.06 11.79
C GLY A 49 2.54 16.81 10.30
N ASN A 50 3.59 17.42 9.75
CA ASN A 50 3.94 17.33 8.32
C ASN A 50 4.97 16.23 7.98
N THR A 51 5.30 15.35 8.93
CA THR A 51 6.32 14.31 8.72
C THR A 51 5.71 13.07 8.09
N VAL A 52 6.19 12.74 6.89
CA VAL A 52 5.89 11.48 6.19
C VAL A 52 7.05 10.52 6.43
N GLN A 53 6.77 9.34 6.97
CA GLN A 53 7.73 8.24 7.04
C GLN A 53 7.42 7.21 5.96
N VAL A 54 8.49 6.72 5.33
CA VAL A 54 8.43 5.59 4.39
C VAL A 54 8.75 4.32 5.17
N LEU A 55 7.80 3.41 5.23
CA LEU A 55 7.90 2.14 5.93
C LEU A 55 8.00 1.00 4.92
N GLU A 56 8.70 -0.08 5.32
CA GLU A 56 8.65 -1.37 4.64
C GLU A 56 7.70 -2.27 5.45
N PRO A 57 6.40 -2.31 5.10
CA PRO A 57 5.44 -3.09 5.88
C PRO A 57 5.60 -4.58 5.60
N LYS A 58 5.16 -5.39 6.55
CA LYS A 58 4.76 -6.77 6.28
C LYS A 58 3.36 -6.80 5.68
N LEU A 59 3.04 -7.86 4.95
CA LEU A 59 1.72 -7.98 4.31
C LEU A 59 0.56 -8.09 5.32
N ASP A 60 0.83 -8.60 6.52
CA ASP A 60 -0.10 -8.70 7.64
C ASP A 60 -0.20 -7.42 8.48
N ASP A 61 0.64 -6.41 8.23
CA ASP A 61 0.54 -5.12 8.91
C ASP A 61 -0.78 -4.42 8.60
N LEU A 62 -1.32 -3.72 9.59
CA LEU A 62 -2.55 -2.96 9.45
C LEU A 62 -2.34 -1.67 8.66
N VAL A 63 -3.28 -1.39 7.76
CA VAL A 63 -3.40 -0.11 7.07
C VAL A 63 -4.00 0.91 8.02
N LYS A 64 -3.41 2.10 8.05
CA LYS A 64 -3.86 3.24 8.84
C LYS A 64 -4.51 4.30 7.93
N PRO A 65 -5.31 5.20 8.51
CA PRO A 65 -5.85 6.34 7.78
C PRO A 65 -4.75 7.13 7.06
N ASP A 66 -5.02 7.49 5.81
CA ASP A 66 -4.16 8.30 4.94
C ASP A 66 -2.83 7.64 4.56
N ASP A 67 -2.71 6.33 4.73
CA ASP A 67 -1.59 5.57 4.18
C ASP A 67 -1.57 5.66 2.65
N LEU A 68 -0.37 5.88 2.09
CA LEU A 68 -0.09 5.67 0.68
C LEU A 68 0.72 4.39 0.51
N ILE A 69 0.10 3.37 -0.06
CA ILE A 69 0.71 2.08 -0.37
C ILE A 69 1.26 2.14 -1.78
N PHE A 70 2.58 2.08 -1.89
CA PHE A 70 3.30 2.07 -3.14
C PHE A 70 3.86 0.67 -3.42
N VAL A 71 3.54 0.12 -4.58
CA VAL A 71 4.09 -1.15 -5.06
C VAL A 71 5.13 -0.88 -6.14
N ARG A 72 6.38 -1.26 -5.88
CA ARG A 72 7.46 -1.14 -6.85
C ARG A 72 7.36 -2.17 -7.97
N GLU A 73 8.01 -1.84 -9.08
CA GLU A 73 8.34 -2.81 -10.12
C GLU A 73 9.35 -3.83 -9.61
N SER A 74 9.13 -5.07 -10.01
CA SER A 74 10.03 -6.17 -9.75
C SER A 74 11.22 -6.06 -10.69
N VAL A 75 12.38 -5.85 -10.10
CA VAL A 75 13.68 -5.95 -10.77
C VAL A 75 14.11 -7.41 -10.63
N PHE A 76 13.83 -8.20 -11.67
CA PHE A 76 14.37 -9.54 -11.86
C PHE A 76 15.68 -9.45 -12.66
#